data_AF-A0A452T067-F1
#
_entry.id   AF-A0A452T067-F1
#
_cell.length_a   1.000
_cell.length_b   1.000
_cell.length_c   1.000
_cell.angle_alpha   90.00
_cell.angle_beta   90.00
_cell.angle_gamma   90.00
#
_symmetry.space_group_name_H-M   'P 1'
#
loop_
_entity.id
_entity.type
_entity.pdbx_description
1 polymer ?
#
loop_
_entity_poly.entity_id
_entity_poly.type
_entity_poly.pdbx_seq_one_letter_code
_entity_poly.pdbx_strand_id
1 'polypeptide(L)'
;MEDSQSEQQRIIRRHHREKKELQARIHSMKNSVPKSDKKRRKQLLLDVARLEAEMEQKHQQELEKFEDNFPDNLDSVTEDLAKMDLENQPPHQSRAQRRRVPGWEGG
;
A
#
# COMPACT_ATOMS: atom_id res chain seq x y z
N MET A 1 -22.41 -12.90 -13.63
CA MET A 1 -21.72 -13.05 -12.33
C MET A 1 -20.21 -12.79 -12.43
N GLU A 2 -19.62 -12.65 -13.61
CA GLU A 2 -18.18 -12.34 -13.79
C GLU A 2 -17.84 -10.85 -13.53
N ASP A 3 -18.77 -9.95 -13.81
CA ASP A 3 -18.58 -8.50 -13.63
C ASP A 3 -18.39 -8.09 -12.16
N SER A 4 -19.16 -8.70 -11.23
CA SER A 4 -19.07 -8.42 -9.80
C SER A 4 -17.71 -8.88 -9.22
N GLN A 5 -17.18 -10.02 -9.67
CA GLN A 5 -15.86 -10.49 -9.21
C GLN A 5 -14.74 -9.54 -9.67
N SER A 6 -14.85 -9.04 -10.91
CA SER A 6 -13.91 -8.06 -11.48
C SER A 6 -13.95 -6.74 -10.72
N GLU A 7 -15.13 -6.29 -10.29
CA GLU A 7 -15.28 -5.06 -9.52
C GLU A 7 -14.70 -5.19 -8.10
N GLN A 8 -15.00 -6.28 -7.39
CA GLN A 8 -14.42 -6.57 -6.08
C GLN A 8 -12.89 -6.65 -6.13
N GLN A 9 -12.34 -7.32 -7.15
CA GLN A 9 -10.89 -7.36 -7.36
C GLN A 9 -10.29 -5.98 -7.56
N ARG A 10 -10.97 -5.08 -8.28
CA ARG A 10 -10.48 -3.69 -8.46
C ARG A 10 -10.48 -2.93 -7.15
N ILE A 11 -11.53 -3.08 -6.33
CA ILE A 11 -11.64 -2.46 -5.01
C ILE A 11 -10.48 -2.93 -4.11
N ILE A 12 -10.28 -4.24 -3.98
CA ILE A 12 -9.24 -4.80 -3.11
C ILE A 12 -7.82 -4.44 -3.62
N ARG A 13 -7.58 -4.40 -4.94
CA ARG A 13 -6.28 -3.94 -5.50
C ARG A 13 -5.99 -2.50 -5.09
N ARG A 14 -7.00 -1.64 -5.20
CA ARG A 14 -6.88 -0.24 -4.80
C ARG A 14 -6.60 -0.12 -3.31
N HIS A 15 -7.35 -0.86 -2.47
CA HIS A 15 -7.15 -0.87 -1.01
C HIS A 15 -5.73 -1.29 -0.63
N HIS A 16 -5.19 -2.35 -1.27
CA HIS A 16 -3.80 -2.78 -1.05
C HIS A 16 -2.79 -1.68 -1.42
N ARG A 17 -2.98 -1.02 -2.55
CA ARG A 17 -2.09 0.06 -3.00
C ARG A 17 -2.13 1.25 -2.05
N GLU A 18 -3.32 1.67 -1.64
CA GLU A 18 -3.53 2.75 -0.66
C GLU A 18 -2.91 2.38 0.71
N LYS A 19 -3.02 1.12 1.16
CA LYS A 19 -2.39 0.62 2.40
C LYS A 19 -0.87 0.64 2.30
N LYS A 20 -0.28 0.25 1.17
CA LYS A 20 1.17 0.33 0.93
C LYS A 20 1.67 1.77 0.92
N GLU A 21 0.97 2.67 0.24
CA GLU A 21 1.29 4.10 0.23
C GLU A 21 1.21 4.71 1.63
N LEU A 22 0.19 4.33 2.42
CA LEU A 22 0.07 4.76 3.81
C LEU A 22 1.26 4.29 4.65
N GLN A 23 1.64 3.01 4.55
CA GLN A 23 2.81 2.49 5.27
C GLN A 23 4.11 3.20 4.87
N ALA A 24 4.31 3.48 3.57
CA ALA A 24 5.46 4.24 3.10
C ALA A 24 5.47 5.67 3.68
N ARG A 25 4.31 6.32 3.73
CA ARG A 25 4.14 7.65 4.33
C ARG A 25 4.42 7.63 5.83
N ILE A 26 3.89 6.65 6.57
CA ILE A 26 4.15 6.43 8.00
C ILE A 26 5.64 6.24 8.24
N HIS A 27 6.31 5.43 7.42
CA HIS A 27 7.74 5.20 7.53
C HIS A 27 8.54 6.49 7.36
N SER A 28 8.23 7.29 6.32
CA SER A 28 8.84 8.60 6.08
C SER A 28 8.61 9.57 7.24
N MET A 29 7.37 9.64 7.73
CA MET A 29 6.96 10.46 8.87
C MET A 29 7.70 10.07 10.16
N LYS A 30 7.85 8.76 10.44
CA LYS A 30 8.60 8.28 11.61
C LYS A 30 10.09 8.62 11.51
N ASN A 31 10.65 8.63 10.31
CA ASN A 31 12.06 8.98 10.08
C ASN A 31 12.30 10.50 10.13
N SER A 32 11.32 11.33 9.78
CA SER A 32 11.44 12.79 9.88
C SER A 32 11.39 13.30 11.32
N VAL A 33 10.81 12.52 12.25
CA VAL A 33 10.78 12.86 13.67
C VAL A 33 12.02 12.30 14.41
N PRO A 34 12.88 13.17 14.97
CA PRO A 34 14.04 12.75 15.74
C PRO A 34 13.67 11.86 16.93
N LYS A 35 14.51 10.87 17.24
CA LYS A 35 14.27 9.93 18.36
C LYS A 35 14.20 10.63 19.73
N SER A 36 14.82 11.79 19.86
CA SER A 36 14.85 12.61 21.08
C SER A 36 13.53 13.32 21.37
N ASP A 37 12.73 13.65 20.33
CA ASP A 37 11.50 14.42 20.48
C ASP A 37 10.31 13.51 20.80
N LYS A 38 10.20 13.16 22.08
CA LYS A 38 9.15 12.27 22.61
C LYS A 38 7.74 12.84 22.37
N LYS A 39 7.57 14.17 22.39
CA LYS A 39 6.26 14.80 22.21
C LYS A 39 5.79 14.65 20.77
N ARG A 40 6.66 14.98 19.80
CA ARG A 40 6.36 14.78 18.38
C ARG A 40 6.15 13.32 18.02
N ARG A 41 6.92 12.39 18.60
CA ARG A 41 6.71 10.94 18.36
C ARG A 41 5.34 10.46 18.84
N LYS A 42 4.89 10.90 20.02
CA LYS A 42 3.56 10.55 20.53
C LYS A 42 2.46 11.10 19.62
N GLN A 43 2.56 12.37 19.22
CA GLN A 43 1.61 12.96 18.28
C GLN A 43 1.58 12.20 16.96
N LEU A 44 2.75 11.86 16.43
CA LEU A 44 2.87 11.09 15.20
C LEU A 44 2.19 9.73 15.30
N LEU A 45 2.38 9.01 16.40
CA LEU A 45 1.72 7.70 16.59
C LEU A 45 0.19 7.84 16.64
N LEU A 46 -0.34 8.88 17.29
CA LEU A 46 -1.78 9.15 17.33
C LEU A 46 -2.31 9.51 15.94
N ASP A 47 -1.61 10.37 15.21
CA ASP A 47 -1.97 10.75 13.86
C ASP A 47 -1.93 9.54 12.91
N VAL A 48 -0.92 8.68 13.03
CA VAL A 48 -0.79 7.42 12.27
C VAL A 48 -1.94 6.47 12.59
N ALA A 49 -2.22 6.21 13.87
CA ALA A 49 -3.31 5.33 14.28
C ALA A 49 -4.68 5.85 13.79
N ARG A 50 -4.89 7.17 13.82
CA ARG A 50 -6.10 7.79 13.26
C ARG A 50 -6.19 7.59 11.74
N LEU A 51 -5.11 7.83 11.00
CA LEU A 51 -5.08 7.67 9.55
C LEU A 51 -5.28 6.21 9.13
N GLU A 52 -4.69 5.25 9.85
CA GLU A 52 -4.89 3.81 9.61
C GLU A 52 -6.34 3.41 9.89
N ALA A 53 -6.91 3.84 11.01
CA ALA A 53 -8.29 3.53 11.37
C ALA A 53 -9.31 4.12 10.38
N GLU A 54 -9.12 5.38 9.95
CA GLU A 54 -10.01 6.04 8.98
C GLU A 54 -9.97 5.34 7.61
N MET A 55 -8.78 4.90 7.18
CA MET A 55 -8.61 4.14 5.95
C MET A 55 -9.28 2.77 6.03
N GLU A 56 -8.97 1.99 7.07
CA GLU A 56 -9.51 0.64 7.25
C GLU A 56 -11.04 0.68 7.39
N GLN A 57 -11.57 1.66 8.12
CA GLN A 57 -13.02 1.86 8.24
C GLN A 57 -13.67 2.14 6.89
N LYS A 58 -13.05 2.99 6.06
CA LYS A 58 -13.56 3.29 4.72
C LYS A 58 -13.52 2.06 3.82
N HIS A 59 -12.40 1.32 3.83
CA HIS A 59 -12.25 0.09 3.04
C HIS A 59 -13.27 -0.97 3.46
N GLN A 60 -13.49 -1.13 4.77
CA GLN A 60 -14.50 -2.04 5.31
C GLN A 60 -15.91 -1.62 4.90
N GLN A 61 -16.26 -0.34 4.95
CA GLN A 61 -17.56 0.13 4.46
C GLN A 61 -17.75 -0.06 2.96
N GLU A 62 -16.70 0.10 2.16
CA GLU A 62 -16.76 -0.18 0.71
C GLU A 62 -16.99 -1.68 0.44
N LEU A 63 -16.34 -2.56 1.21
CA LEU A 63 -16.53 -4.01 1.11
C LEU A 63 -17.91 -4.43 1.61
N GLU A 64 -18.38 -3.91 2.75
CA GLU A 64 -19.69 -4.23 3.32
C GLU A 64 -20.83 -3.79 2.39
N LYS A 65 -20.71 -2.60 1.76
CA LYS A 65 -21.65 -2.17 0.72
C LYS A 65 -21.62 -3.09 -0.49
N PHE A 66 -20.44 -3.58 -0.86
CA PHE A 66 -20.30 -4.51 -1.98
C PHE A 66 -20.91 -5.87 -1.64
N GLU A 67 -20.72 -6.35 -0.41
CA GLU A 67 -21.28 -7.60 0.13
C GLU A 67 -22.81 -7.55 0.24
N ASP A 68 -23.38 -6.43 0.72
CA ASP A 68 -24.83 -6.21 0.75
C ASP A 68 -25.46 -6.29 -0.64
N ASN A 69 -24.70 -5.89 -1.68
CA ASN A 69 -25.10 -6.03 -3.07
C ASN A 69 -24.80 -7.44 -3.66
N PHE A 70 -23.80 -8.16 -3.14
CA PHE A 70 -23.30 -9.43 -3.68
C PHE A 70 -22.77 -10.39 -2.59
N PRO A 71 -23.63 -11.12 -1.88
CA PRO A 71 -23.24 -11.94 -0.71
C PRO A 71 -22.44 -13.22 -1.05
N ASP A 72 -22.29 -13.60 -2.32
CA ASP A 72 -21.79 -14.93 -2.74
C ASP A 72 -20.30 -14.94 -3.19
N ASN A 73 -19.54 -13.85 -3.01
CA ASN A 73 -18.25 -13.68 -3.73
C ASN A 73 -17.00 -13.35 -2.89
N LEU A 74 -17.07 -13.40 -1.56
CA LEU A 74 -16.02 -12.82 -0.72
C LEU A 74 -14.78 -13.71 -0.52
N ASP A 75 -14.96 -15.01 -0.28
CA ASP A 75 -13.87 -15.88 0.20
C ASP A 75 -12.80 -16.25 -0.85
N SER A 76 -13.15 -16.31 -2.13
CA SER A 76 -12.24 -16.89 -3.14
C SER A 76 -11.26 -15.89 -3.78
N VAL A 77 -11.41 -14.58 -3.53
CA VAL A 77 -10.74 -13.51 -4.31
C VAL A 77 -9.49 -12.94 -3.61
N THR A 78 -9.43 -13.01 -2.28
CA THR A 78 -8.34 -12.40 -1.49
C THR A 78 -6.98 -13.08 -1.70
N GLU A 79 -6.94 -14.38 -2.02
CA GLU A 79 -5.68 -15.13 -2.19
C GLU A 79 -4.98 -14.89 -3.54
N ASP A 80 -5.74 -14.63 -4.62
CA ASP A 80 -5.16 -14.46 -5.96
C ASP A 80 -4.55 -13.07 -6.18
N LEU A 81 -5.08 -12.06 -5.50
CA LEU A 81 -4.72 -10.66 -5.72
C LEU A 81 -3.36 -10.25 -5.14
N ALA A 82 -2.91 -10.92 -4.07
CA ALA A 82 -1.61 -10.67 -3.45
C ALA A 82 -0.44 -10.95 -4.42
N LYS A 83 -0.66 -11.78 -5.45
CA LYS A 83 0.34 -12.05 -6.50
C LYS A 83 0.43 -10.96 -7.57
N MET A 84 -0.66 -10.24 -7.87
CA MET A 84 -0.66 -9.22 -8.94
C MET A 84 -0.11 -7.85 -8.53
N ASP A 85 -0.05 -7.54 -7.24
CA ASP A 85 0.49 -6.24 -6.76
C ASP A 85 2.03 -6.12 -6.89
N LEU A 86 2.72 -7.19 -7.29
CA LEU A 86 4.14 -7.12 -7.66
C LEU A 86 4.39 -6.44 -9.02
N GLU A 87 3.41 -6.44 -9.93
CA GLU A 87 3.64 -5.99 -11.32
C GLU A 87 3.48 -4.48 -11.53
N ASN A 88 2.89 -3.76 -10.57
CA ASN A 88 2.73 -2.29 -10.61
C ASN A 88 3.73 -1.56 -9.69
N GLN A 89 4.78 -2.23 -9.23
CA GLN A 89 5.93 -1.53 -8.66
C GLN A 89 6.79 -1.02 -9.82
N PRO A 90 7.14 0.28 -9.88
CA PRO A 90 8.18 0.71 -10.82
C PRO A 90 9.40 -0.17 -10.55
N PRO A 91 10.07 -0.71 -11.59
CA PRO A 91 11.18 -1.64 -11.40
C PRO A 91 12.16 -0.98 -10.45
N HIS A 92 12.26 -1.54 -9.24
CA HIS A 92 13.13 -1.01 -8.21
C HIS A 92 14.55 -1.30 -8.70
N GLN A 93 15.11 -0.33 -9.44
CA GLN A 93 16.46 -0.43 -9.98
C GLN A 93 17.40 -0.53 -8.79
N SER A 94 17.76 -1.78 -8.47
CA SER A 94 18.72 -2.10 -7.42
C SER A 94 19.97 -1.25 -7.65
N ARG A 95 20.38 -0.48 -6.63
CA ARG A 95 21.55 0.41 -6.66
C ARG A 95 22.83 -0.29 -7.15
N ALA A 96 22.87 -1.62 -7.16
CA ALA A 96 23.93 -2.46 -7.73
C ALA A 96 24.14 -2.29 -9.26
N GLN A 97 23.15 -1.81 -10.02
CA GLN A 97 23.28 -1.72 -11.48
C GLN A 97 24.03 -0.46 -11.96
N ARG A 98 24.27 0.54 -11.09
CA ARG A 98 25.05 1.75 -11.41
C ARG A 98 26.58 1.57 -11.36
N ARG A 99 27.09 0.36 -11.12
CA ARG A 99 28.54 0.08 -11.02
C ARG A 99 29.17 -0.52 -12.28
N ARG A 100 28.44 -0.61 -13.40
CA ARG A 100 29.02 -1.01 -14.70
C ARG A 100 28.92 0.12 -15.71
N VAL A 101 29.69 1.16 -15.49
CA VAL A 101 30.24 1.95 -16.59
C VAL A 101 31.74 2.04 -16.34
N PRO A 102 32.54 1.10 -16.88
CA PRO A 102 33.95 1.35 -17.09
C PRO A 102 34.04 2.31 -18.28
N GLY A 103 34.00 3.61 -17.99
CA GLY A 103 34.37 4.64 -18.96
C GLY A 103 35.87 4.58 -19.15
N TRP A 104 36.31 3.94 -20.24
CA TRP A 104 37.63 4.12 -20.80
C TRP A 104 37.71 5.49 -21.50
N GLU A 105 38.95 6.02 -21.51
CA GLU A 105 39.54 7.06 -22.37
C GLU A 105 39.33 8.56 -22.12
N GLY A 106 40.49 9.25 -21.98
CA GLY A 106 40.79 10.46 -22.75
C GLY A 106 41.28 11.67 -21.94
N GLY A 107 42.60 11.94 -21.96
CA GLY A 107 43.20 13.22 -21.53
C GLY A 107 44.56 13.09 -20.86
#